data_AF-A0A948UE76-F1
#
_entry.id   AF-A0A948UE76-F1
#
_cell.length_a   1.000
_cell.length_b   1.000
_cell.length_c   1.000
_cell.angle_alpha   90.00
_cell.angle_beta   90.00
_cell.angle_gamma   90.00
#
_symmetry.space_group_name_H-M   'P 1'
#
loop_
_entity.id
_entity.type
_entity.pdbx_description
1 polymer ?
#
loop_
_entity_poly.entity_id
_entity_poly.type
_entity_poly.pdbx_seq_one_letter_code
_entity_poly.pdbx_strand_id
1 'polypeptide(L)'
;MLDFIINFAYDWYIRGSKKFWNGAFGFIKSMDSDLGVIANIYNWTSPLYGDYSYGGRIIGPIFRTGRIFLGLAVCAVAFLVALAAYVIWLALPAVVLVMFFLNLLTFV
;
A
#
# COMPACT_ATOMS: atom_id res chain seq x y z
N MET A 1 -15.14 -33.35 -0.01
CA MET A 1 -16.00 -32.14 0.10
C MET A 1 -15.42 -31.15 1.11
N LEU A 2 -15.10 -31.59 2.32
CA LEU A 2 -14.51 -30.74 3.35
C LEU A 2 -13.13 -30.19 2.95
N ASP A 3 -12.30 -31.02 2.29
CA ASP A 3 -11.00 -30.60 1.77
C ASP A 3 -11.08 -29.47 0.73
N PHE A 4 -12.14 -29.46 -0.09
CA PHE A 4 -12.35 -28.41 -1.08
C PHE A 4 -12.60 -27.05 -0.41
N ILE A 5 -13.43 -27.04 0.63
CA ILE A 5 -13.75 -25.83 1.39
C ILE A 5 -12.49 -25.31 2.11
N ILE A 6 -11.73 -26.21 2.74
CA ILE A 6 -10.47 -25.85 3.41
C ILE A 6 -9.46 -25.31 2.40
N ASN A 7 -9.28 -25.97 1.26
CA ASN A 7 -8.36 -25.52 0.22
C ASN A 7 -8.78 -24.17 -0.35
N PHE A 8 -10.07 -23.95 -0.60
CA PHE A 8 -10.59 -22.66 -1.03
C PHE A 8 -10.31 -21.56 0.00
N ALA A 9 -10.59 -21.82 1.28
CA ALA A 9 -10.33 -20.86 2.35
C ALA A 9 -8.83 -20.55 2.48
N TYR A 10 -7.97 -21.57 2.40
CA TYR A 10 -6.52 -21.40 2.41
C TYR A 10 -6.05 -20.56 1.21
N ASP A 11 -6.58 -20.83 0.02
CA ASP A 11 -6.20 -20.15 -1.21
C ASP A 11 -6.62 -18.70 -1.22
N TRP A 12 -7.83 -18.41 -0.73
CA TRP A 12 -8.30 -17.06 -0.55
C TRP A 12 -7.53 -16.37 0.57
N TYR A 13 -7.72 -16.77 1.81
CA TYR A 13 -7.24 -15.99 2.96
C TYR A 13 -5.73 -16.00 3.16
N ILE A 14 -5.02 -17.05 2.75
CA ILE A 14 -3.58 -17.16 2.98
C ILE A 14 -2.80 -16.86 1.70
N ARG A 15 -3.01 -17.64 0.63
CA ARG A 15 -2.25 -17.43 -0.62
C ARG A 15 -2.62 -16.12 -1.31
N GLY A 16 -3.91 -15.82 -1.39
CA GLY A 16 -4.39 -14.58 -2.01
C GLY A 16 -3.94 -13.34 -1.26
N SER A 17 -4.01 -13.36 0.08
CA SER A 17 -3.50 -12.26 0.91
C SER A 17 -2.00 -12.01 0.71
N LYS A 18 -1.19 -13.08 0.68
CA LYS A 18 0.25 -12.96 0.39
C LYS A 18 0.48 -12.34 -0.99
N LYS A 19 -0.25 -12.79 -2.01
CA LYS A 19 -0.14 -12.27 -3.38
C LYS A 19 -0.56 -10.79 -3.45
N PHE A 20 -1.66 -10.44 -2.81
CA PHE A 20 -2.17 -9.07 -2.75
C PHE A 20 -1.14 -8.12 -2.12
N TRP A 21 -0.65 -8.44 -0.91
CA TRP A 21 0.30 -7.58 -0.20
C TRP A 21 1.64 -7.48 -0.91
N ASN A 22 2.15 -8.57 -1.51
CA ASN A 22 3.35 -8.51 -2.33
C ASN A 22 3.18 -7.54 -3.52
N GLY A 23 2.01 -7.55 -4.17
CA GLY A 23 1.69 -6.61 -5.25
C GLY A 23 1.56 -5.16 -4.74
N ALA A 24 0.84 -4.96 -3.64
CA ALA A 24 0.64 -3.64 -3.04
C ALA A 24 1.97 -3.00 -2.60
N PHE A 25 2.82 -3.75 -1.89
CA PHE A 25 4.14 -3.27 -1.49
C PHE A 25 5.06 -3.07 -2.70
N GLY A 26 4.97 -3.92 -3.73
CA GLY A 26 5.69 -3.71 -4.99
C GLY A 26 5.31 -2.40 -5.66
N PHE A 27 4.01 -2.09 -5.73
CA PHE A 27 3.50 -0.84 -6.27
C PHE A 27 3.95 0.38 -5.46
N ILE A 28 3.79 0.35 -4.14
CA ILE A 28 4.25 1.45 -3.26
C ILE A 28 5.76 1.66 -3.40
N LYS A 29 6.54 0.58 -3.51
CA LYS A 29 7.98 0.67 -3.73
C LYS A 29 8.34 1.30 -5.07
N SER A 30 7.59 1.01 -6.15
CA SER A 30 7.78 1.70 -7.42
C SER A 30 7.48 3.20 -7.32
N MET A 31 6.45 3.59 -6.57
CA MET A 31 6.15 5.01 -6.32
C MET A 31 7.27 5.71 -5.54
N ASP A 32 7.84 5.05 -4.54
CA ASP A 32 8.99 5.59 -3.80
C ASP A 32 10.23 5.78 -4.69
N SER A 33 10.45 4.89 -5.68
CA SER A 33 11.53 5.05 -6.65
C SER A 33 11.40 6.35 -7.45
N ASP A 34 10.17 6.79 -7.76
CA ASP A 34 9.91 8.02 -8.50
C ASP A 34 9.94 9.26 -7.59
N LEU A 35 9.46 9.13 -6.36
CA LEU A 35 9.40 10.22 -5.37
C LEU A 35 10.76 10.45 -4.66
N GLY A 36 11.61 9.43 -4.64
CA GLY A 36 12.93 9.44 -4.04
C GLY A 36 12.90 9.72 -2.54
N VAL A 37 11.89 9.24 -1.79
CA VAL A 37 11.76 9.57 -0.35
C VAL A 37 12.94 9.01 0.41
N ILE A 38 13.28 7.72 0.21
CA ILE A 38 14.43 7.07 0.86
C ILE A 38 15.73 7.80 0.50
N ALA A 39 15.91 8.18 -0.77
CA ALA A 39 17.10 8.90 -1.22
C ALA A 39 17.21 10.31 -0.61
N ASN A 40 16.08 11.00 -0.44
CA ASN A 40 16.04 12.32 0.19
C ASN A 40 16.27 12.26 1.70
N ILE A 41 15.81 11.21 2.38
CA ILE A 41 16.10 10.96 3.80
C ILE A 41 17.59 10.69 4.00
N TYR A 42 18.18 9.79 3.18
CA TYR A 42 19.59 9.45 3.30
C TYR A 42 20.50 10.67 3.07
N ASN A 43 20.15 11.51 2.10
CA ASN A 43 20.89 12.72 1.77
C ASN A 43 20.41 13.95 2.53
N TRP A 44 19.61 13.83 3.59
CA TRP A 44 18.91 14.98 4.19
C TRP A 44 19.85 16.14 4.56
N THR A 45 21.01 15.84 5.14
CA THR A 45 22.00 16.82 5.61
C THR A 45 23.08 17.19 4.58
N SER A 46 23.11 16.53 3.43
CA SER A 46 24.06 16.86 2.37
C SER A 46 23.73 18.23 1.74
N PRO A 47 24.67 19.00 1.22
CA PRO A 47 24.34 20.20 0.45
C PRO A 47 23.48 19.85 -0.78
N LEU A 48 22.56 20.73 -1.15
CA LEU A 48 21.76 20.59 -2.36
C LEU A 48 22.63 21.03 -3.55
N TYR A 49 22.74 20.20 -4.59
CA TYR A 49 23.53 20.49 -5.80
C TYR A 49 25.03 20.78 -5.58
N GLY A 50 25.60 20.36 -4.44
CA GLY A 50 27.00 20.63 -4.13
C GLY A 50 27.31 22.09 -3.81
N ASP A 51 26.29 22.93 -3.58
CA ASP A 51 26.51 24.30 -3.12
C ASP A 51 26.76 24.32 -1.60
N TYR A 52 27.99 24.66 -1.21
CA TYR A 52 28.44 24.75 0.18
C TYR A 52 28.24 26.14 0.80
N SER A 53 27.56 27.06 0.10
CA SER A 53 27.19 28.36 0.65
C SER A 53 26.32 28.22 1.90
N TYR A 54 26.40 29.20 2.82
CA TYR A 54 25.57 29.24 4.02
C TYR A 54 24.06 29.19 3.68
N GLY A 55 23.66 29.84 2.59
CA GLY A 55 22.29 29.79 2.07
C GLY A 55 21.91 28.39 1.57
N GLY A 56 22.77 27.76 0.77
CA GLY A 56 22.55 26.40 0.24
C GLY A 56 22.40 25.33 1.33
N ARG A 57 23.16 25.46 2.43
CA ARG A 57 23.06 24.57 3.61
C ARG A 57 21.75 24.69 4.39
N ILE A 58 21.14 25.88 4.42
CA ILE A 58 19.88 26.11 5.15
C ILE A 58 18.67 25.75 4.27
N ILE A 59 18.74 26.09 3.00
CA ILE A 59 17.64 25.92 2.04
C ILE A 59 17.48 24.46 1.61
N GLY A 60 18.59 23.72 1.43
CA GLY A 60 18.59 22.32 1.01
C GLY A 60 17.73 21.39 1.89
N PRO A 61 17.92 21.38 3.21
CA PRO A 61 17.11 20.59 4.12
C PRO A 61 15.62 20.93 4.06
N ILE A 62 15.23 22.19 3.87
CA ILE A 62 13.82 22.61 3.80
C ILE A 62 13.14 22.00 2.56
N PHE A 63 13.77 22.11 1.38
CA PHE A 63 13.23 21.53 0.15
C PHE A 63 13.18 20.00 0.20
N ARG A 64 14.20 19.35 0.79
CA ARG A 64 14.18 17.90 0.99
C ARG A 64 13.09 17.46 1.96
N THR A 65 12.90 18.17 3.09
CA THR A 65 11.82 17.88 4.04
C THR A 65 10.46 17.98 3.36
N GLY A 66 10.23 19.00 2.51
CA GLY A 66 9.00 19.12 1.72
C GLY A 66 8.77 17.93 0.78
N ARG A 67 9.81 17.50 0.05
CA ARG A 67 9.73 16.31 -0.82
C ARG A 67 9.49 15.02 -0.04
N ILE A 68 10.15 14.85 1.10
CA ILE A 68 9.97 13.70 1.99
C ILE A 68 8.53 13.64 2.50
N PHE A 69 8.00 14.78 2.98
CA PHE A 69 6.63 14.86 3.47
C PHE A 69 5.60 14.55 2.39
N LEU A 70 5.74 15.14 1.20
CA LEU A 70 4.85 14.88 0.07
C LEU A 70 4.92 13.41 -0.35
N GLY A 71 6.12 12.84 -0.47
CA GLY A 71 6.27 11.45 -0.86
C GLY A 71 5.73 10.47 0.18
N LEU A 72 5.97 10.73 1.47
CA LEU A 72 5.36 9.95 2.56
C LEU A 72 3.84 10.04 2.54
N ALA A 73 3.28 11.24 2.33
CA ALA A 73 1.83 11.42 2.25
C ALA A 73 1.23 10.63 1.08
N VAL A 74 1.85 10.67 -0.10
CA VAL A 74 1.40 9.91 -1.28
C VAL A 74 1.46 8.39 -1.01
N CYS A 75 2.58 7.89 -0.47
CA CYS A 75 2.72 6.48 -0.11
C CYS A 75 1.72 6.04 0.96
N ALA A 76 1.44 6.90 1.95
CA ALA A 76 0.44 6.64 2.98
C ALA A 76 -0.98 6.54 2.40
N VAL A 77 -1.35 7.46 1.50
CA VAL A 77 -2.66 7.40 0.81
C VAL A 77 -2.75 6.12 -0.03
N ALA A 78 -1.71 5.77 -0.79
CA ALA A 78 -1.69 4.54 -1.58
C ALA A 78 -1.84 3.29 -0.70
N PHE A 79 -1.17 3.27 0.46
CA PHE A 79 -1.31 2.19 1.44
C PHE A 79 -2.73 2.10 2.00
N LEU A 80 -3.36 3.23 2.35
CA LEU A 80 -4.74 3.25 2.85
C LEU A 80 -5.74 2.74 1.79
N VAL A 81 -5.56 3.12 0.53
CA VAL A 81 -6.38 2.62 -0.58
C VAL A 81 -6.19 1.11 -0.75
N ALA A 82 -4.95 0.62 -0.72
CA ALA A 82 -4.66 -0.82 -0.79
C ALA A 82 -5.29 -1.58 0.39
N LEU A 83 -5.23 -1.01 1.60
CA LEU A 83 -5.85 -1.59 2.78
C LEU A 83 -7.37 -1.65 2.66
N ALA A 84 -8.03 -0.58 2.19
CA ALA A 84 -9.47 -0.58 1.96
C ALA A 84 -9.88 -1.64 0.92
N ALA A 85 -9.14 -1.72 -0.21
CA ALA A 85 -9.36 -2.74 -1.23
C ALA A 85 -9.17 -4.15 -0.68
N TYR A 86 -8.18 -4.37 0.19
CA TYR A 86 -7.94 -5.65 0.84
C TYR A 86 -9.09 -6.06 1.77
N VAL A 87 -9.63 -5.13 2.57
CA VAL A 87 -10.77 -5.41 3.45
C VAL A 87 -12.02 -5.77 2.64
N ILE A 88 -12.28 -5.04 1.55
CA ILE A 88 -13.38 -5.37 0.63
C ILE A 88 -13.18 -6.77 0.05
N TRP A 89 -11.96 -7.07 -0.40
CA TRP A 89 -11.63 -8.36 -0.98
C TRP A 89 -11.74 -9.52 0.02
N LEU A 90 -11.34 -9.32 1.28
CA LEU A 90 -11.53 -10.29 2.36
C LEU A 90 -13.00 -10.59 2.63
N ALA A 91 -13.88 -9.59 2.50
CA ALA A 91 -15.31 -9.75 2.77
C ALA A 91 -16.07 -10.49 1.65
N LEU A 92 -15.52 -10.56 0.42
CA LEU A 92 -16.21 -11.11 -0.75
C LEU A 92 -16.78 -12.53 -0.53
N PRO A 93 -16.02 -13.53 -0.01
CA PRO A 93 -16.57 -14.87 0.18
C PRO A 93 -17.75 -14.89 1.15
N ALA A 94 -17.67 -14.12 2.24
CA ALA A 94 -18.75 -14.05 3.23
C ALA A 94 -20.00 -13.37 2.65
N VAL A 95 -19.83 -12.26 1.91
CA VAL A 95 -20.93 -11.55 1.26
C VAL A 95 -21.63 -12.43 0.23
N VAL A 96 -20.88 -13.15 -0.61
CA VAL A 96 -21.44 -14.06 -1.61
C VAL A 96 -22.25 -15.18 -0.95
N LEU A 97 -21.74 -15.76 0.14
CA LEU A 97 -22.48 -16.78 0.89
C LEU A 97 -23.78 -16.24 1.47
N VAL A 98 -23.75 -15.06 2.11
CA VAL A 98 -24.95 -14.43 2.68
C VAL A 98 -25.98 -14.13 1.58
N MET A 99 -25.55 -13.55 0.46
CA MET A 99 -26.42 -13.29 -0.69
C MET A 99 -27.04 -14.57 -1.25
N PHE A 100 -26.27 -15.65 -1.35
CA PHE A 100 -26.78 -16.94 -1.81
C PHE A 100 -27.90 -17.46 -0.91
N PHE A 101 -27.69 -17.47 0.41
CA PHE A 101 -28.71 -17.93 1.37
C PHE A 101 -29.96 -17.06 1.39
N LEU A 102 -29.81 -15.73 1.33
CA LEU A 102 -30.95 -14.80 1.30
C LEU A 102 -31.82 -15.02 0.06
N ASN A 103 -31.20 -15.17 -1.12
CA ASN A 103 -31.94 -15.46 -2.33
C ASN A 103 -32.69 -16.80 -2.22
N LEU A 104 -32.03 -17.84 -1.70
CA LEU A 104 -32.63 -19.17 -1.57
C LEU A 104 -33.86 -19.17 -0.64
N LEU A 105 -33.83 -18.39 0.44
CA LEU A 105 -34.97 -18.18 1.34
C LEU A 105 -36.12 -17.37 0.72
N THR A 106 -35.85 -16.58 -0.32
CA THR A 106 -36.90 -15.79 -1.00
C THR A 106 -37.73 -16.65 -1.96
N PHE A 107 -37.19 -17.80 -2.40
CA PHE A 107 -37.85 -18.73 -3.31
C PHE A 107 -38.63 -19.87 -2.61
N VAL A 108 -38.56 -19.97 -1.29
CA VAL A 108 -39.27 -20.94 -0.45
C VAL A 108 -40.45 -20.26 0.23
#